data_AF-A0A695HBW8-F1
#
_entry.id   AF-A0A695HBW8-F1
#
_cell.length_a   1.000
_cell.length_b   1.000
_cell.length_c   1.000
_cell.angle_alpha   90.00
_cell.angle_beta   90.00
_cell.angle_gamma   90.00
#
_symmetry.space_group_name_H-M   'P 1'
#
loop_
_entity.id
_entity.type
_entity.pdbx_description
1 polymer ?
#
loop_
_entity_poly.entity_id
_entity_poly.type
_entity_poly.pdbx_seq_one_letter_code
_entity_poly.pdbx_strand_id
1 'polypeptide(L)' 'MPKISIILPTFNVEKYIAKALESCINQSFKDIEIIVVDDCGSDKSID' A
#
# COMPACT_ATOMS: atom_id res chain seq x y z
N MET A 1 -12.69 5.59 13.67
CA MET A 1 -11.75 4.48 13.39
C MET A 1 -12.21 3.84 12.09
N PRO A 2 -11.32 3.62 11.13
CA PRO A 2 -11.65 2.93 9.89
C PRO A 2 -12.16 1.52 10.22
N LYS A 3 -13.10 1.01 9.41
CA LYS A 3 -13.66 -0.33 9.60
C LYS A 3 -12.72 -1.43 9.15
N ILE A 4 -11.84 -1.14 8.19
CA ILE A 4 -10.86 -2.08 7.65
C ILE A 4 -9.51 -1.37 7.53
N SER A 5 -8.45 -2.04 7.95
CA SER A 5 -7.07 -1.60 7.77
C SER A 5 -6.39 -2.52 6.74
N ILE A 6 -5.90 -1.95 5.65
CA ILE A 6 -5.10 -2.65 4.65
C ILE A 6 -3.63 -2.41 4.98
N ILE A 7 -2.96 -3.44 5.49
CA ILE A 7 -1.53 -3.40 5.79
C ILE A 7 -0.76 -3.89 4.56
N LEU A 8 0.16 -3.07 4.05
CA LEU A 8 0.92 -3.31 2.83
C LEU A 8 2.42 -3.28 3.13
N PRO A 9 3.03 -4.40 3.55
CA PRO A 9 4.48 -4.53 3.68
C PRO A 9 5.15 -4.45 2.30
N THR A 10 6.27 -3.75 2.21
CA THR A 10 6.97 -3.47 0.96
C THR A 10 8.46 -3.69 1.12
N PHE A 11 9.06 -4.43 0.18
CA PHE A 11 10.50 -4.66 0.07
C PHE A 11 10.88 -4.88 -1.39
N ASN A 12 11.56 -3.92 -2.01
CA ASN A 12 12.00 -4.01 -3.40
C ASN A 12 10.89 -4.32 -4.43
N VAL A 13 9.78 -3.57 -4.37
CA VAL A 13 8.56 -3.75 -5.18
C VAL A 13 8.22 -2.54 -6.07
N GLU A 14 9.21 -1.72 -6.46
CA GLU A 14 9.01 -0.50 -7.26
C GLU A 14 8.09 -0.69 -8.49
N LYS A 15 8.15 -1.87 -9.11
CA LYS A 15 7.40 -2.20 -10.33
C LYS A 15 5.91 -2.44 -10.10
N TYR A 16 5.49 -2.67 -8.85
CA TYR A 16 4.16 -3.16 -8.51
C TYR A 16 3.42 -2.27 -7.51
N ILE A 17 4.15 -1.51 -6.70
CA ILE A 17 3.58 -0.75 -5.57
C ILE A 17 2.50 0.23 -6.00
N ALA A 18 2.69 0.94 -7.11
CA ALA A 18 1.70 1.89 -7.63
C ALA A 18 0.37 1.21 -7.99
N LYS A 19 0.43 0.05 -8.68
CA LYS A 19 -0.76 -0.71 -9.06
C LYS A 19 -1.47 -1.29 -7.84
N ALA A 20 -0.73 -1.76 -6.84
CA ALA A 20 -1.29 -2.28 -5.60
C ALA A 20 -2.01 -1.18 -4.80
N LEU A 21 -1.38 -0.01 -4.66
CA LEU A 21 -1.97 1.16 -4.01
C LEU A 21 -3.22 1.65 -4.75
N GLU A 22 -3.17 1.76 -6.08
CA GLU A 22 -4.32 2.17 -6.89
C GLU A 22 -5.50 1.19 -6.71
N SER A 23 -5.23 -0.11 -6.63
CA SER A 23 -6.25 -1.12 -6.33
C SER A 23 -6.89 -0.95 -4.95
N CYS A 24 -6.10 -0.60 -3.93
CA CYS A 24 -6.58 -0.36 -2.57
C CYS A 24 -7.41 0.94 -2.49
N ILE A 25 -6.96 2.01 -3.14
CA ILE A 25 -7.65 3.31 -3.18
C ILE A 25 -9.01 3.20 -3.90
N ASN A 26 -9.06 2.40 -4.97
CA ASN A 26 -10.24 2.26 -5.81
C ASN A 26 -11.27 1.23 -5.32
N GLN A 27 -11.12 0.68 -4.11
CA GLN A 27 -12.11 -0.23 -3.52
C GLN A 27 -13.50 0.42 -3.46
N SER A 28 -14.56 -0.37 -3.68
CA SER A 28 -15.95 0.11 -3.59
C SER A 28 -16.35 0.43 -2.15
N PHE A 29 -15.78 -0.27 -1.18
CA PHE A 29 -15.89 0.04 0.24
C PHE A 29 -14.90 1.15 0.63
N LYS A 30 -15.37 2.20 1.32
CA LYS A 30 -14.61 3.45 1.50
C LYS A 30 -14.11 3.72 2.92
N ASP A 31 -14.63 3.03 3.93
CA ASP A 31 -14.25 3.21 5.33
C ASP A 31 -12.99 2.39 5.66
N ILE A 32 -11.90 2.72 4.95
CA ILE A 32 -10.61 2.01 4.97
C ILE A 32 -9.46 2.95 5.34
N GLU A 33 -8.44 2.41 6.01
CA GLU A 33 -7.10 2.98 6.05
C GLU A 33 -6.11 2.07 5.34
N ILE A 34 -5.07 2.67 4.75
CA ILE A 34 -3.99 1.95 4.07
C ILE A 34 -2.70 2.29 4.80
N ILE A 35 -2.01 1.27 5.30
CA ILE A 35 -0.76 1.40 6.06
C ILE A 35 0.33 0.71 5.24
N VAL A 36 1.19 1.51 4.61
CA VAL A 36 2.37 1.02 3.90
C VAL A 36 3.50 0.88 4.91
N VAL A 37 4.12 -0.31 4.96
CA VAL A 37 5.26 -0.59 5.84
C VAL A 37 6.47 -0.86 4.95
N ASP A 38 7.42 0.07 4.96
CA ASP A 38 8.71 -0.12 4.30
C ASP A 38 9.62 -1.01 5.16
N ASP A 39 10.02 -2.15 4.60
CA ASP A 39 10.95 -3.10 5.23
C ASP A 39 12.42 -2.76 4.86
N CYS A 40 12.71 -1.47 4.72
CA CYS A 40 14.02 -0.92 4.33
C CYS A 40 14.53 -1.48 2.99
N GLY A 41 13.67 -1.41 1.97
CA GLY A 41 14.08 -1.69 0.59
C GLY A 41 15.19 -0.77 0.09
N SER A 42 15.90 -1.19 -0.96
CA SER A 42 16.96 -0.40 -1.61
C SER A 42 16.54 0.18 -2.97
N ASP A 43 15.28 0.01 -3.35
CA ASP A 43 14.71 0.52 -4.59
C ASP A 43 13.77 1.70 -4.34
N LYS A 44 13.03 2.11 -5.39
CA LYS A 44 12.14 3.28 -5.35
C LYS A 44 10.71 2.94 -4.93
N SER A 45 10.51 1.93 -4.08
CA SER A 45 9.17 1.54 -3.63
C SER A 45 8.42 2.66 -2.90
N ILE A 46 9.12 3.61 -2.28
CA ILE A 46 8.58 4.65 -1.37
C ILE A 46 8.90 6.09 -1.85
N ASP A 47 9.42 6.26 -3.07
CA ASP A 47 9.75 7.58 -3.65
C ASP A 47 8.53 8.45 -3.98
#